data_AF-I4D0N8-F1
#
_entry.id   AF-I4D0N8-F1
#
_cell.length_a   1.000
_cell.length_b   1.000
_cell.length_c   1.000
_cell.angle_alpha   90.00
_cell.angle_beta   90.00
_cell.angle_gamma   90.00
#
_symmetry.space_group_name_H-M   'P 1'
#
loop_
_entity.id
_entity.type
_entity.pdbx_description
1 polymer ?
#
loop_
_entity_poly.entity_id
_entity_poly.type
_entity_poly.pdbx_seq_one_letter_code
_entity_poly.pdbx_strand_id
1 'polypeptide(L)'
;MNFTCRYDLKGFSNELGLPLKDMADLFSELIKEIKGELLEARNVLETRNLESLKQINHNIKGISANYRILDLYEQSCQISNALKISCDNQTLQSLFDNLFLTFESAVQEIIAFFAHEGIDISQ
;
A
#
# COMPACT_ATOMS: atom_id res chain seq x y z
N MET A 1 -14.44 16.83 16.13
CA MET A 1 -13.09 16.23 16.13
C MET A 1 -12.49 16.54 14.76
N ASN A 2 -11.28 17.10 14.70
CA ASN A 2 -10.59 17.28 13.43
C ASN A 2 -10.15 15.89 12.96
N PHE A 3 -10.78 15.39 11.90
CA PHE A 3 -10.31 14.18 11.24
C PHE A 3 -8.94 14.48 10.61
N THR A 4 -7.94 13.65 10.88
CA THR A 4 -6.58 13.85 10.37
C THR A 4 -6.16 12.57 9.64
N CYS A 5 -6.02 12.65 8.32
CA CYS A 5 -5.41 11.61 7.49
C CYS A 5 -3.92 11.90 7.36
N ARG A 6 -3.06 10.88 7.48
CA ARG A 6 -1.61 11.04 7.27
C ARG A 6 -1.24 11.45 5.85
N TYR A 7 -2.13 11.22 4.89
CA TYR A 7 -1.91 11.47 3.47
C TYR A 7 -2.63 12.75 3.03
N ASP A 8 -1.93 13.60 2.25
CA ASP A 8 -2.52 14.80 1.66
C ASP A 8 -3.32 14.46 0.39
N LEU A 9 -4.47 13.83 0.59
CA LEU A 9 -5.34 13.37 -0.50
C LEU A 9 -5.97 14.54 -1.26
N LYS A 10 -6.21 15.68 -0.61
CA LYS A 10 -6.69 16.91 -1.27
C LYS A 10 -5.60 17.55 -2.12
N GLY A 11 -4.38 17.67 -1.61
CA GLY A 11 -3.24 18.16 -2.37
C GLY A 11 -2.98 17.28 -3.59
N PHE A 12 -3.01 15.96 -3.41
CA PHE A 12 -2.84 15.02 -4.52
C PHE A 12 -3.95 15.14 -5.58
N SER A 13 -5.21 15.26 -5.17
CA SER A 13 -6.36 15.54 -6.06
C SER A 13 -6.15 16.83 -6.88
N ASN A 14 -5.75 17.91 -6.21
CA ASN A 14 -5.53 19.21 -6.84
C ASN A 14 -4.39 19.17 -7.85
N GLU A 15 -3.29 18.48 -7.52
CA GLU A 15 -2.13 18.34 -8.41
C GLU A 15 -2.45 17.53 -9.67
N LEU A 16 -3.32 16.52 -9.55
CA LEU A 16 -3.81 15.75 -10.70
C LEU A 16 -4.89 16.49 -11.49
N GLY A 17 -5.44 17.58 -10.96
CA GLY A 17 -6.58 18.27 -11.55
C GLY A 17 -7.85 17.43 -11.56
N LEU A 18 -7.96 16.46 -10.64
CA LEU A 18 -9.09 15.54 -10.53
C LEU A 18 -10.01 15.95 -9.37
N PRO A 19 -11.34 15.83 -9.51
CA PRO A 19 -12.26 15.89 -8.40
C PRO A 19 -11.99 14.80 -7.35
N LEU A 20 -12.25 15.09 -6.08
CA LEU A 20 -12.11 14.09 -5.00
C LEU A 20 -12.94 12.83 -5.22
N LYS A 21 -14.07 12.93 -5.91
CA LYS A 21 -14.89 11.76 -6.23
C LYS A 21 -14.15 10.80 -7.17
N ASP A 22 -13.53 11.33 -8.23
CA ASP A 22 -12.77 10.52 -9.19
C ASP A 22 -11.48 9.99 -8.54
N MET A 23 -10.91 10.74 -7.58
CA MET A 23 -9.81 10.23 -6.75
C MET A 23 -10.21 9.03 -5.89
N ALA A 24 -11.44 9.00 -5.37
CA ALA A 24 -11.92 7.87 -4.56
C ALA A 24 -11.94 6.57 -5.37
N ASP A 25 -12.32 6.64 -6.65
CA ASP A 25 -12.29 5.50 -7.56
C ASP A 25 -10.86 5.00 -7.79
N LEU A 26 -9.92 5.92 -8.05
CA LEU A 26 -8.49 5.59 -8.18
C LEU A 26 -7.92 4.95 -6.91
N PHE A 27 -8.29 5.46 -5.73
CA PHE A 27 -7.87 4.85 -4.47
C PHE A 27 -8.52 3.49 -4.23
N SER A 28 -9.76 3.26 -4.66
CA SER A 28 -10.37 1.93 -4.63
C SER A 28 -9.60 0.93 -5.50
N GLU A 29 -9.17 1.33 -6.70
CA GLU A 29 -8.35 0.49 -7.58
C GLU A 29 -6.98 0.19 -6.95
N LEU A 30 -6.28 1.20 -6.41
CA LEU A 30 -5.03 1.01 -5.68
C LEU A 30 -5.19 0.00 -4.53
N ILE A 31 -6.25 0.13 -3.74
CA ILE A 31 -6.49 -0.73 -2.58
C ILE A 31 -6.65 -2.19 -3.05
N LYS A 32 -7.39 -2.41 -4.15
CA LYS A 32 -7.59 -3.74 -4.73
C LYS A 32 -6.29 -4.33 -5.27
N GLU A 33 -5.49 -3.54 -5.98
CA GLU A 33 -4.20 -3.97 -6.53
C GLU A 33 -3.23 -4.38 -5.43
N ILE A 34 -2.97 -3.50 -4.44
CA ILE A 34 -2.04 -3.80 -3.34
C ILE A 34 -2.54 -5.00 -2.53
N LYS A 35 -3.86 -5.09 -2.27
CA LYS A 35 -4.43 -6.24 -1.55
C LYS A 35 -4.21 -7.55 -2.30
N GLY A 36 -4.36 -7.56 -3.63
CA GLY A 36 -4.07 -8.73 -4.46
C GLY A 36 -2.60 -9.17 -4.35
N GLU A 37 -1.67 -8.22 -4.44
CA GLU A 37 -0.24 -8.46 -4.30
C GLU A 37 0.11 -9.00 -2.90
N LEU A 38 -0.49 -8.45 -1.83
CA LEU A 38 -0.26 -8.91 -0.46
C LEU A 38 -0.82 -10.31 -0.19
N LEU A 39 -1.97 -10.66 -0.78
CA LEU A 39 -2.53 -12.01 -0.70
C LEU A 39 -1.61 -13.02 -1.38
N GLU A 40 -1.07 -12.67 -2.56
CA GLU A 40 -0.12 -13.52 -3.25
C GLU A 40 1.21 -13.63 -2.48
N ALA A 41 1.68 -12.54 -1.88
CA ALA A 41 2.87 -12.57 -1.03
C ALA A 41 2.77 -13.62 0.07
N ARG A 42 1.61 -13.74 0.74
CA ARG A 42 1.38 -14.75 1.79
C ARG A 42 1.56 -16.17 1.27
N ASN A 43 1.01 -16.48 0.09
CA ASN A 43 1.16 -17.80 -0.53
C ASN A 43 2.63 -18.09 -0.90
N VAL A 44 3.31 -17.09 -1.44
CA VAL A 44 4.68 -17.22 -1.93
C VAL A 44 5.70 -17.31 -0.78
N LEU A 45 5.43 -16.67 0.37
CA LEU A 45 6.28 -16.75 1.56
C LEU A 45 6.44 -18.19 2.06
N GLU A 46 5.39 -19.00 2.02
CA GLU A 46 5.43 -20.41 2.43
C GLU A 46 6.37 -21.25 1.55
N THR A 47 6.44 -20.94 0.26
CA THR A 47 7.26 -21.66 -0.72
C THR A 47 8.65 -21.05 -0.92
N ARG A 48 8.93 -19.92 -0.27
CA ARG A 48 10.20 -19.18 -0.33
C ARG A 48 10.64 -18.83 -1.76
N ASN A 49 9.68 -18.61 -2.66
CA ASN A 49 10.01 -18.20 -4.03
C ASN A 49 10.40 -16.71 -4.05
N LEU A 50 11.70 -16.46 -3.84
CA LEU A 50 12.25 -15.11 -3.69
C LEU A 50 12.09 -14.24 -4.96
N GLU A 51 12.06 -14.84 -6.15
CA GLU A 51 11.85 -14.09 -7.39
C GLU A 51 10.42 -13.56 -7.47
N SER A 52 9.43 -14.38 -7.10
CA SER A 52 8.05 -13.93 -6.98
C SER A 52 7.91 -12.83 -5.91
N LEU A 53 8.53 -12.98 -4.73
CA LEU A 53 8.49 -11.94 -3.69
C LEU A 53 9.15 -10.62 -4.13
N LYS A 54 10.22 -10.68 -4.93
CA LYS A 54 10.84 -9.48 -5.53
C LYS A 54 9.88 -8.78 -6.49
N GLN A 55 9.20 -9.53 -7.35
CA GLN A 55 8.24 -8.97 -8.30
C GLN A 55 7.04 -8.33 -7.58
N ILE A 56 6.46 -9.06 -6.63
CA ILE A 56 5.34 -8.58 -5.81
C ILE A 56 5.70 -7.29 -5.09
N ASN A 57 6.84 -7.29 -4.38
CA ASN A 57 7.31 -6.12 -3.66
C ASN A 57 7.64 -4.94 -4.59
N HIS A 58 8.15 -5.21 -5.80
CA HIS A 58 8.38 -4.18 -6.81
C HIS A 58 7.08 -3.51 -7.25
N ASN A 59 6.01 -4.30 -7.45
CA ASN A 59 4.69 -3.78 -7.81
C ASN A 59 4.13 -2.90 -6.68
N ILE A 60 4.12 -3.39 -5.44
CA ILE A 60 3.67 -2.63 -4.27
C ILE A 60 4.45 -1.33 -4.13
N LYS A 61 5.78 -1.36 -4.31
CA LYS A 61 6.64 -0.18 -4.29
C LYS A 61 6.23 0.85 -5.33
N GLY A 62 6.02 0.41 -6.57
CA GLY A 62 5.61 1.29 -7.67
C GLY A 62 4.26 1.95 -7.42
N ILE A 63 3.26 1.16 -7.02
CA ILE A 63 1.92 1.66 -6.72
C ILE A 63 1.96 2.67 -5.56
N SER A 64 2.64 2.31 -4.46
CA SER A 64 2.74 3.18 -3.28
C SER A 64 3.45 4.51 -3.59
N ALA A 65 4.48 4.48 -4.45
CA ALA A 65 5.16 5.70 -4.90
C ALA A 65 4.24 6.59 -5.75
N ASN A 66 3.53 5.99 -6.71
CA ASN A 66 2.66 6.74 -7.63
C ASN A 66 1.52 7.47 -6.90
N TYR A 67 1.02 6.87 -5.82
CA TYR A 67 -0.09 7.42 -5.02
C TYR A 67 0.37 8.11 -3.73
N ARG A 68 1.68 8.26 -3.52
CA ARG A 68 2.29 8.95 -2.37
C ARG A 68 1.91 8.36 -1.00
N ILE A 69 1.73 7.04 -0.95
CA ILE A 69 1.56 6.30 0.30
C ILE A 69 2.96 5.96 0.83
N LEU A 70 3.61 6.97 1.41
CA LEU A 70 5.06 6.96 1.65
C LEU A 70 5.50 5.91 2.66
N ASP A 71 4.69 5.60 3.66
CA ASP A 71 5.00 4.55 4.64
C ASP A 71 5.00 3.15 4.01
N LEU A 72 4.03 2.84 3.14
CA LEU A 72 4.08 1.61 2.34
C LEU A 72 5.28 1.58 1.39
N TYR A 73 5.59 2.70 0.75
CA TYR A 73 6.78 2.81 -0.10
C TYR A 73 8.07 2.52 0.69
N GLU A 74 8.21 3.08 1.88
CA GLU A 74 9.37 2.87 2.74
C GLU A 74 9.50 1.40 3.18
N GLN A 75 8.40 0.77 3.62
CA GLN A 75 8.36 -0.65 3.95
C GLN A 75 8.78 -1.52 2.76
N SER A 76 8.28 -1.23 1.56
CA SER A 76 8.66 -1.94 0.34
C SER A 76 10.15 -1.76 -0.03
N CYS A 77 10.75 -0.62 0.32
CA CYS A 77 12.18 -0.40 0.15
C CYS A 77 13.01 -1.23 1.14
N GLN A 78 12.55 -1.39 2.38
CA GLN A 78 13.19 -2.27 3.36
C GLN A 78 13.18 -3.73 2.88
N ILE A 79 12.03 -4.21 2.37
CA ILE A 79 11.91 -5.55 1.78
C ILE A 79 12.82 -5.71 0.56
N SER A 80 12.88 -4.69 -0.32
CA SER A 80 13.77 -4.70 -1.49
C SER A 80 15.23 -4.92 -1.08
N ASN A 81 15.66 -4.29 0.00
CA ASN A 81 17.02 -4.43 0.51
C ASN A 81 17.23 -5.81 1.13
N ALA A 82 16.28 -6.30 1.93
CA ALA A 82 16.34 -7.62 2.55
C ALA A 82 16.41 -8.76 1.52
N LEU A 83 15.68 -8.64 0.40
CA LEU A 83 15.69 -9.59 -0.71
C LEU A 83 17.01 -9.57 -1.52
N LYS A 84 17.81 -8.51 -1.44
CA LYS A 84 19.14 -8.42 -2.10
C LYS A 84 20.25 -9.07 -1.30
N ILE A 85 20.23 -8.92 0.02
CA ILE A 85 21.33 -9.36 0.91
C ILE A 85 21.13 -10.75 1.51
N SER A 86 20.14 -11.51 1.03
CA SER A 86 19.77 -12.84 1.54
C SER A 86 19.48 -12.83 3.06
N CYS A 87 18.30 -12.33 3.44
CA CYS A 87 17.79 -12.44 4.81
C CYS A 87 17.19 -13.84 5.12
N ASP A 88 17.10 -14.16 6.40
CA ASP A 88 16.41 -15.36 6.88
C ASP A 88 14.88 -15.25 6.76
N ASN A 89 14.19 -16.38 6.86
CA ASN A 89 12.74 -16.44 6.65
C ASN A 89 11.95 -15.68 7.71
N GLN A 90 12.41 -15.67 8.96
CA GLN A 90 11.69 -15.00 10.03
C GLN A 90 11.74 -13.48 9.84
N THR A 91 12.89 -12.96 9.43
CA THR A 91 13.06 -11.56 9.05
C THR A 91 12.15 -11.20 7.87
N LEU A 92 12.16 -12.01 6.80
CA LEU A 92 11.35 -11.73 5.62
C LEU A 92 9.85 -11.77 5.93
N GLN A 93 9.40 -12.76 6.70
CA GLN A 93 8.02 -12.86 7.18
C GLN A 93 7.62 -11.61 7.96
N SER A 94 8.45 -11.21 8.94
CA SER A 94 8.17 -10.04 9.79
C SER A 94 8.06 -8.75 8.97
N LEU A 95 8.88 -8.60 7.92
CA LEU A 95 8.80 -7.43 7.03
C LEU A 95 7.49 -7.40 6.23
N PHE A 96 7.05 -8.54 5.69
CA PHE A 96 5.77 -8.61 4.98
C PHE A 96 4.56 -8.47 5.93
N ASP A 97 4.65 -8.97 7.16
CA ASP A 97 3.62 -8.76 8.17
C ASP A 97 3.49 -7.26 8.52
N ASN A 98 4.62 -6.56 8.68
CA ASN A 98 4.62 -5.11 8.89
C ASN A 98 4.07 -4.34 7.69
N LEU A 99 4.40 -4.76 6.47
CA LEU A 99 3.82 -4.19 5.25
C LEU A 99 2.30 -4.36 5.22
N PHE A 100 1.79 -5.54 5.57
CA PHE A 100 0.37 -5.83 5.65
C PHE A 100 -0.33 -4.94 6.70
N LEU A 101 0.23 -4.82 7.90
CA LEU A 101 -0.33 -3.95 8.94
C LEU A 101 -0.33 -2.47 8.53
N THR A 102 0.74 -2.02 7.87
CA THR A 102 0.84 -0.66 7.34
C THR A 102 -0.24 -0.42 6.28
N PHE A 103 -0.47 -1.40 5.40
CA PHE A 103 -1.51 -1.33 4.37
C PHE A 103 -2.90 -1.22 4.97
N GLU A 104 -3.25 -2.10 5.92
CA GLU A 104 -4.56 -2.06 6.58
C GLU A 104 -4.80 -0.71 7.28
N SER A 105 -3.78 -0.17 7.95
CA SER A 105 -3.85 1.15 8.57
C SER A 105 -4.04 2.27 7.53
N ALA A 106 -3.31 2.22 6.42
CA ALA A 106 -3.44 3.18 5.32
C ALA A 106 -4.86 3.16 4.72
N VAL A 107 -5.40 1.97 4.46
CA VAL A 107 -6.76 1.76 3.94
C VAL A 107 -7.80 2.38 4.86
N GLN A 108 -7.70 2.13 6.17
CA GLN A 108 -8.65 2.67 7.15
C GLN A 108 -8.66 4.21 7.14
N GLU A 109 -7.49 4.85 7.07
CA GLU A 109 -7.40 6.31 7.04
C GLU A 109 -7.88 6.91 5.72
N ILE A 110 -7.54 6.29 4.59
CA ILE A 110 -8.00 6.72 3.27
C ILE A 110 -9.53 6.65 3.20
N ILE A 111 -10.12 5.53 3.63
CA ILE A 111 -11.57 5.35 3.63
C ILE A 111 -12.25 6.33 4.58
N ALA A 112 -11.71 6.51 5.79
CA ALA A 112 -12.26 7.46 6.74
C ALA A 112 -12.18 8.90 6.22
N PHE A 113 -11.14 9.25 5.45
CA PHE A 113 -11.03 10.55 4.79
C PHE A 113 -12.17 10.76 3.78
N PHE A 114 -12.36 9.84 2.85
CA PHE A 114 -13.41 10.01 1.84
C PHE A 114 -14.80 10.01 2.47
N ALA A 115 -15.04 9.16 3.47
CA ALA A 115 -16.29 9.15 4.23
C ALA A 115 -16.55 10.50 4.93
N HIS A 116 -15.50 11.15 5.47
CA HIS A 116 -15.59 12.48 6.06
C HIS A 116 -15.97 13.56 5.02
N GLU A 117 -15.51 13.41 3.78
CA GLU A 117 -15.88 14.26 2.63
C GLU A 117 -17.22 13.86 1.99
N GLY A 118 -17.94 12.89 2.55
CA GLY A 118 -19.23 12.41 2.03
C GLY A 118 -19.13 11.54 0.77
N ILE A 119 -17.97 10.93 0.53
CA ILE A 119 -17.67 10.08 -0.62
C ILE A 119 -17.44 8.65 -0.11
N ASP A 120 -18.12 7.67 -0.71
CA ASP A 120 -17.94 6.26 -0.36
C ASP A 120 -16.86 5.61 -1.23
N ILE A 121 -16.02 4.76 -0.63
CA ILE A 121 -15.03 3.96 -1.35
C ILE A 121 -15.50 2.52 -1.40
N SER A 122 -15.60 1.99 -2.62
CA SER A 122 -15.90 0.58 -2.86
C SER A 122 -14.65 -0.28 -2.62
N GLN A 123 -14.59 -0.96 -1.47
CA GLN A 123 -13.54 -1.96 -1.17
C GLN A 123 -13.65 -3.19 -2.06
#